data_AF-A0A0D2UZM2-F1
#
_entry.id   AF-A0A0D2UZM2-F1
#
_cell.length_a   1.000
_cell.length_b   1.000
_cell.length_c   1.000
_cell.angle_alpha   90.00
_cell.angle_beta   90.00
_cell.angle_gamma   90.00
#
_symmetry.space_group_name_H-M   'P 1'
#
loop_
_entity.id
_entity.type
_entity.pdbx_description
1 polymer ?
#
loop_
_entity_poly.entity_id
_entity_poly.type
_entity_poly.pdbx_seq_one_letter_code
_entity_poly.pdbx_strand_id
1 'polypeptide(L)'
;SYPEETKFLRSELYKWAGDANCYDKDEPYIEVVTSPNNPDGSIRGTVVNREGGKAIHDLAYYWPQYAPITSKADHDAMLFTFSKATGHAGTRIG
;
A
#
# COMPACT_ATOMS: atom_id res chain seq x y z
N SER A 1 -2.02 8.20 -8.22
CA SER A 1 -1.80 6.76 -7.94
C SER A 1 -0.34 6.51 -7.59
N TYR A 2 0.04 5.47 -6.84
CA TYR A 2 1.45 5.24 -6.47
C TYR A 2 2.48 5.43 -7.61
N PRO A 3 2.26 4.94 -8.85
CA PRO A 3 3.15 5.22 -9.97
C PRO A 3 3.26 6.70 -10.35
N GLU A 4 2.18 7.46 -10.28
CA GLU A 4 2.16 8.88 -10.66
C GLU A 4 2.89 9.74 -9.63
N GLU A 5 2.60 9.54 -8.34
CA GLU A 5 3.18 10.29 -7.23
C GLU A 5 4.69 10.04 -7.14
N THR A 6 5.12 8.78 -7.31
CA THR A 6 6.55 8.42 -7.30
C THR A 6 7.30 9.02 -8.49
N LYS A 7 6.69 9.05 -9.68
CA LYS A 7 7.27 9.70 -10.87
C LYS A 7 7.25 11.22 -10.78
N PHE A 8 6.22 11.80 -10.15
CA PHE A 8 6.09 13.25 -9.99
C PHE A 8 7.19 13.83 -9.10
N LEU A 9 7.51 13.17 -7.99
CA LEU A 9 8.55 13.66 -7.07
C LEU A 9 9.95 13.64 -7.71
N ARG A 10 10.19 12.82 -8.75
CA ARG A 10 11.49 12.68 -9.45
C ARG A 10 12.67 12.51 -8.48
N SER A 11 12.45 11.71 -7.43
CA SER A 11 13.46 11.43 -6.43
C SER A 11 14.69 10.74 -7.03
N GLU A 12 15.88 11.06 -6.54
CA GLU A 12 17.10 10.29 -6.82
C GLU A 12 17.23 9.05 -5.92
N LEU A 13 16.46 8.99 -4.83
CA LEU A 13 16.53 7.93 -3.82
C LEU A 13 15.70 6.69 -4.18
N TYR A 14 14.66 6.84 -5.00
CA TYR A 14 13.77 5.74 -5.39
C TYR A 14 13.14 5.98 -6.75
N LYS A 15 12.74 4.90 -7.43
CA LYS A 15 12.07 4.95 -8.74
C LYS A 15 10.93 3.92 -8.78
N TRP A 16 9.87 4.24 -9.52
CA TRP A 16 8.78 3.29 -9.77
C TRP A 16 9.31 2.09 -10.56
N ALA A 17 9.21 0.89 -9.99
CA ALA A 17 9.77 -0.33 -10.57
C ALA A 17 8.75 -1.25 -11.25
N GLY A 18 7.45 -0.97 -11.15
CA GLY A 18 6.40 -1.75 -11.83
C GLY A 18 5.54 -2.58 -10.88
N ASP A 19 4.93 -3.62 -11.44
CA ASP A 19 4.06 -4.57 -10.72
C ASP A 19 4.91 -5.50 -9.83
N ALA A 20 4.54 -5.60 -8.57
CA ALA A 20 5.18 -6.48 -7.59
C ALA A 20 5.12 -7.96 -8.00
N ASN A 21 4.07 -8.40 -8.70
CA ASN A 21 3.94 -9.79 -9.17
C ASN A 21 4.96 -10.15 -10.25
N CYS A 22 5.42 -9.15 -11.00
CA CYS A 22 6.40 -9.31 -12.08
C CYS A 22 7.79 -8.81 -11.68
N TYR A 23 7.99 -8.41 -10.41
CA TYR A 23 9.26 -7.89 -9.95
C TYR A 23 10.24 -9.06 -9.83
N ASP A 24 11.35 -9.00 -10.57
CA ASP A 24 12.32 -10.09 -10.68
C ASP A 24 13.76 -9.70 -10.30
N LYS A 25 13.96 -8.44 -9.89
CA LYS A 25 15.28 -7.89 -9.60
C LYS A 25 15.75 -8.22 -8.19
N ASP A 26 17.04 -8.51 -8.08
CA ASP A 26 17.75 -8.72 -6.82
C ASP A 26 18.37 -7.41 -6.32
N GLU A 27 17.54 -6.42 -6.03
CA GLU A 27 17.93 -5.11 -5.49
C GLU A 27 16.98 -4.69 -4.34
N PRO A 28 17.38 -3.74 -3.47
CA PRO A 28 16.47 -3.23 -2.43
C PRO A 28 15.20 -2.64 -3.03
N TYR A 29 14.04 -2.98 -2.45
CA TYR A 29 12.74 -2.56 -2.95
C TYR A 29 11.79 -2.11 -1.83
N ILE A 30 10.79 -1.33 -2.22
CA ILE A 30 9.66 -0.97 -1.37
C ILE A 30 8.40 -1.47 -2.08
N GLU A 31 7.72 -2.43 -1.47
CA GLU A 31 6.43 -2.93 -1.92
C GLU A 31 5.30 -2.14 -1.25
N VAL A 32 4.36 -1.63 -2.04
CA VAL A 32 3.16 -0.98 -1.54
C VAL A 32 1.99 -1.95 -1.63
N VAL A 33 1.51 -2.42 -0.48
CA VAL A 33 0.43 -3.40 -0.37
C VAL A 33 -0.86 -2.66 -0.01
N THR A 34 -1.82 -2.60 -0.93
CA THR A 34 -3.15 -2.04 -0.63
C THR A 34 -4.07 -3.18 -0.20
N SER A 35 -4.61 -3.14 1.02
CA SER A 35 -5.42 -4.22 1.59
C SER A 35 -6.50 -3.68 2.53
N PRO A 36 -7.79 -3.76 2.17
CA PRO A 36 -8.36 -4.26 0.92
C PRO A 36 -7.90 -3.44 -0.29
N ASN A 37 -7.69 -4.12 -1.40
CA ASN A 37 -7.14 -3.53 -2.62
C ASN A 37 -8.16 -2.65 -3.37
N ASN A 38 -7.66 -1.64 -4.07
CA ASN A 38 -8.41 -0.84 -5.02
C ASN A 38 -8.00 -1.28 -6.44
N PRO A 39 -8.93 -1.70 -7.34
CA PRO A 39 -10.39 -1.53 -7.25
C PRO A 39 -11.19 -2.76 -6.79
N ASP A 40 -10.56 -3.94 -6.64
CA ASP A 40 -11.27 -5.22 -6.51
C ASP A 40 -11.69 -5.61 -5.08
N GLY A 41 -11.25 -4.88 -4.05
CA GLY A 41 -11.54 -5.17 -2.65
C GLY A 41 -10.83 -6.40 -2.08
N SER A 42 -9.90 -7.00 -2.81
CA SER A 42 -9.20 -8.21 -2.35
C SER A 42 -8.31 -7.93 -1.14
N ILE A 43 -8.30 -8.83 -0.16
CA ILE A 43 -7.30 -8.79 0.92
C ILE A 43 -5.97 -9.24 0.34
N ARG A 44 -4.93 -8.43 0.50
CA ARG A 44 -3.58 -8.67 -0.04
C ARG A 44 -2.53 -8.64 1.06
N GLY A 45 -1.43 -9.33 0.78
CA GLY A 45 -0.16 -9.25 1.51
C GLY A 45 0.98 -9.00 0.51
N THR A 46 2.21 -9.01 1.02
CA THR A 46 3.41 -8.89 0.18
C THR A 46 3.54 -10.08 -0.77
N VAL A 47 3.90 -9.83 -2.02
CA VAL A 47 4.14 -10.88 -3.03
C VAL A 47 5.61 -10.99 -3.42
N VAL A 48 6.42 -9.96 -3.17
CA VAL A 48 7.86 -10.03 -3.44
C VAL A 48 8.52 -10.79 -2.30
N ASN A 49 9.01 -12.00 -2.59
CA ASN A 49 9.70 -12.83 -1.62
C ASN A 49 11.22 -12.81 -1.87
N ARG A 50 11.84 -11.65 -1.65
CA ARG A 50 13.30 -11.45 -1.78
C ARG A 50 13.86 -10.66 -0.60
N GLU A 51 15.15 -10.85 -0.34
CA GLU A 51 15.87 -10.11 0.69
C GLU A 51 15.94 -8.61 0.41
N GLY A 52 16.11 -7.80 1.45
CA GLY A 52 16.26 -6.35 1.34
C GLY A 52 14.96 -5.57 1.10
N GLY A 53 13.81 -6.24 1.04
CA GLY A 53 12.49 -5.63 0.89
C GLY A 53 11.98 -4.89 2.12
N LYS A 54 11.23 -3.82 1.88
CA LYS A 54 10.35 -3.16 2.86
C LYS A 54 8.93 -3.10 2.32
N ALA A 55 7.95 -3.17 3.21
CA ALA A 55 6.54 -3.12 2.84
C ALA A 55 5.83 -1.94 3.52
N ILE A 56 5.03 -1.22 2.76
CA ILE A 56 4.08 -0.23 3.25
C ILE A 56 2.68 -0.78 3.02
N HIS A 57 1.92 -0.98 4.09
CA HIS A 57 0.55 -1.45 4.00
C HIS A 57 -0.41 -0.26 4.00
N ASP A 58 -1.00 0.01 2.84
CA ASP A 58 -2.12 0.95 2.72
C ASP A 58 -3.41 0.25 3.12
N LEU A 59 -3.87 0.57 4.32
CA LEU A 59 -5.05 0.03 4.96
C LEU A 59 -6.21 1.05 4.95
N ALA A 60 -6.23 1.97 3.98
CA ALA A 60 -7.28 2.97 3.86
C ALA A 60 -8.70 2.36 3.89
N TYR A 61 -8.89 1.19 3.28
CA TYR A 61 -10.17 0.47 3.25
C TYR A 61 -10.29 -0.63 4.31
N TYR A 62 -9.35 -0.78 5.26
CA TYR A 62 -9.40 -1.87 6.26
C TYR A 62 -10.36 -1.52 7.42
N TRP A 63 -11.64 -1.35 7.07
CA TRP A 63 -12.73 -1.02 7.97
C TRP A 63 -13.95 -1.91 7.69
N PRO A 64 -14.82 -2.17 8.70
CA PRO A 64 -15.97 -3.07 8.56
C PRO A 64 -16.91 -2.77 7.39
N GLN A 65 -17.00 -1.50 6.95
CA GLN A 65 -17.83 -1.11 5.80
C GLN A 65 -17.29 -1.57 4.43
N TYR A 66 -16.03 -2.02 4.35
CA TYR A 66 -15.40 -2.45 3.10
C TYR A 66 -14.95 -3.92 3.15
N ALA A 67 -14.56 -4.44 4.31
CA ALA A 67 -14.13 -5.83 4.45
C ALA A 67 -14.38 -6.38 5.87
N PRO A 68 -14.60 -7.70 6.01
CA PRO A 68 -14.59 -8.36 7.31
C PRO A 68 -13.22 -8.20 8.00
N ILE A 69 -13.25 -7.85 9.29
CA ILE A 69 -12.03 -7.79 10.11
C ILE A 69 -11.73 -9.18 10.66
N THR A 70 -10.88 -9.92 9.95
CA THR A 70 -10.51 -11.30 10.29
C THR A 70 -9.40 -11.40 11.33
N SER A 71 -8.58 -10.36 11.45
CA SER A 71 -7.49 -10.27 12.42
C SER A 71 -7.12 -8.80 12.66
N LYS A 72 -6.32 -8.53 13.68
CA LYS A 72 -5.72 -7.22 13.87
C LYS A 72 -4.53 -7.09 12.91
N ALA A 73 -4.47 -6.01 12.13
CA ALA A 73 -3.31 -5.70 11.31
C ALA A 73 -2.07 -5.42 12.19
N ASP A 74 -0.94 -6.01 11.81
CA ASP A 74 0.33 -5.96 12.55
C ASP A 74 1.49 -5.97 11.55
N HIS A 75 1.74 -4.80 10.95
CA HIS A 75 2.79 -4.60 9.95
C HIS A 75 3.71 -3.45 10.34
N ASP A 76 4.94 -3.46 9.84
CA ASP A 76 5.97 -2.45 10.17
C ASP A 76 5.55 -1.01 9.87
N ALA A 77 4.90 -0.80 8.72
CA ALA A 77 4.37 0.50 8.31
C ALA A 77 2.94 0.33 7.79
N MET A 78 2.00 0.97 8.48
CA MET A 78 0.57 0.92 8.17
C MET A 78 0.03 2.34 7.95
N LEU A 79 -0.68 2.54 6.84
CA LEU A 79 -1.33 3.81 6.51
C LEU A 79 -2.84 3.67 6.67
N PHE A 80 -3.45 4.66 7.30
CA PHE A 80 -4.89 4.81 7.41
C PHE A 80 -5.30 6.18 6.89
N THR A 81 -6.60 6.39 6.67
CA THR A 81 -7.09 7.73 6.33
C THR A 81 -8.47 7.99 6.88
N PHE A 82 -8.68 9.22 7.37
CA PHE A 82 -10.00 9.69 7.80
C PHE A 82 -11.01 9.72 6.66
N SER A 83 -10.52 9.89 5.42
CA SER A 83 -11.32 9.94 4.20
C SER A 83 -12.20 8.70 4.00
N LYS A 84 -11.66 7.52 4.30
CA LYS A 84 -12.33 6.23 4.09
C LYS A 84 -12.87 5.65 5.39
N ALA A 85 -12.27 6.01 6.53
CA ALA A 85 -12.80 5.66 7.84
C ALA A 85 -14.17 6.34 8.11
N THR A 86 -14.31 7.64 7.77
CA THR A 86 -15.48 8.45 8.16
C THR A 86 -16.13 9.25 7.04
N GLY A 87 -15.58 9.23 5.82
CA GLY A 87 -16.09 10.02 4.69
C GLY A 87 -15.59 11.47 4.62
N HIS A 88 -14.79 11.93 5.59
CA HIS A 88 -14.31 13.32 5.65
C HIS A 88 -13.05 13.56 4.79
N ALA A 89 -13.13 13.32 3.48
CA ALA A 89 -11.96 13.45 2.59
C ALA A 89 -11.42 14.90 2.47
N GLY A 90 -12.22 15.90 2.85
CA GLY A 90 -11.84 17.31 2.84
C GLY A 90 -10.88 17.72 3.96
N THR A 91 -10.72 16.92 5.02
CA THR A 91 -9.81 17.25 6.14
C THR A 91 -8.35 17.03 5.80
N ARG A 92 -8.07 16.17 4.81
CA ARG A 92 -6.71 15.80 4.36
C ARG A 92 -5.84 15.19 5.46
N ILE A 93 -6.44 14.36 6.32
CA ILE A 93 -5.77 13.66 7.44
C ILE A 93 -5.68 12.15 7.15
N GLY A 94 -4.51 11.59 7.43
CA GLY A 94 -4.23 10.16 7.48
C GLY A 94 -3.25 9.83 8.59
#